data_AF-A0A6P2FV52-F1
#
_entry.id   AF-A0A6P2FV52-F1
#
_cell.length_a   1.000
_cell.length_b   1.000
_cell.length_c   1.000
_cell.angle_alpha   90.00
_cell.angle_beta   90.00
_cell.angle_gamma   90.00
#
_symmetry.space_group_name_H-M   'P 1'
#
loop_
_entity.id
_entity.type
_entity.pdbx_description
1 polymer ?
#
loop_
_entity_poly.entity_id
_entity_poly.type
_entity_poly.pdbx_seq_one_letter_code
_entity_poly.pdbx_strand_id
1 'polypeptide(L)'
;MSAKPFHRYDGHDLPGVDPARKMPRATINASTSPRSIGELVGRLELFTSKEAEQRQLYPWASRFVLGYPLPDWQRALVWSGEQKARFITSLWLDIDVGTYLVNDMADYIEEPGKPLFARKFTDVLLDGQQRLSALEDYLLNKLAVPDVNGQPCRWEELGKVERRLFCNKTFGCSFVRSWDEATLRQIYDLRSFGGTPHLESERASASPEHEV
;
A
#
# COMPACT_ATOMS: atom_id res chain seq x y z
N MET A 1 -5.55 3.40 42.05
CA MET A 1 -4.37 2.53 42.23
C MET A 1 -3.21 3.21 41.52
N SER A 2 -2.06 3.40 42.18
CA SER A 2 -0.89 3.98 41.53
C SER A 2 -0.27 2.96 40.58
N ALA A 3 -0.11 3.30 39.30
CA ALA A 3 0.53 2.42 38.33
C ALA A 3 2.02 2.24 38.70
N LYS A 4 2.51 1.01 38.69
CA LYS A 4 3.95 0.75 38.86
C LYS A 4 4.72 1.38 37.69
N PRO A 5 5.91 1.95 37.93
CA PRO A 5 6.76 2.46 36.85
C PRO A 5 7.19 1.30 35.93
N PHE A 6 7.22 1.57 34.62
CA PHE A 6 7.68 0.61 33.61
C PHE A 6 9.20 0.56 33.59
N HIS A 7 9.77 -0.64 33.75
CA HIS A 7 11.20 -0.91 33.57
C HIS A 7 11.39 -1.91 32.44
N ARG A 8 12.20 -1.58 31.43
CA ARG A 8 12.35 -2.38 30.19
C ARG A 8 12.72 -3.85 30.46
N TYR A 9 13.63 -4.07 31.40
CA TYR A 9 14.14 -5.40 31.72
C TYR A 9 13.64 -5.92 33.07
N ASP A 10 13.23 -5.05 34.00
CA ASP A 10 12.70 -5.41 35.33
C ASP A 10 13.51 -6.52 36.06
N GLY A 11 14.84 -6.49 35.93
CA GLY A 11 15.76 -7.48 36.52
C GLY A 11 16.01 -8.74 35.69
N HIS A 12 15.40 -8.88 34.50
CA HIS A 12 15.66 -9.97 33.54
C HIS A 12 16.98 -9.83 32.76
N ASP A 13 17.77 -8.80 33.06
CA ASP A 13 19.15 -8.61 32.60
C ASP A 13 20.19 -9.20 33.58
N LEU A 14 19.76 -9.71 34.74
CA LEU A 14 20.64 -10.32 35.75
C LEU A 14 21.06 -11.77 35.37
N PRO A 15 22.32 -12.18 35.68
CA PRO A 15 22.81 -13.51 35.34
C PRO A 15 22.03 -14.63 36.02
N GLY A 16 21.67 -15.68 35.28
CA GLY A 16 21.10 -16.92 35.83
C GLY A 16 19.56 -17.00 35.85
N VAL A 17 18.84 -16.03 35.27
CA VAL A 17 17.38 -16.03 35.19
C VAL A 17 16.92 -15.86 33.74
N ASP A 18 16.82 -16.97 32.99
CA ASP A 18 16.01 -16.96 31.76
C ASP A 18 15.14 -18.23 31.60
N PRO A 19 14.10 -18.40 32.42
CA PRO A 19 13.02 -19.33 32.14
C PRO A 19 11.93 -18.69 31.24
N ALA A 20 12.25 -17.69 30.41
CA ALA A 20 11.24 -16.85 29.79
C ALA A 20 10.45 -17.55 28.67
N ARG A 21 9.16 -17.20 28.60
CA ARG A 21 8.29 -17.55 27.47
C ARG A 21 8.89 -16.95 26.20
N LYS A 22 9.05 -17.78 25.16
CA LYS A 22 9.58 -17.34 23.88
C LYS A 22 8.47 -16.74 23.02
N MET A 23 8.65 -15.51 22.58
CA MET A 23 7.78 -14.91 21.57
C MET A 23 8.07 -15.54 20.20
N PRO A 24 7.05 -15.67 19.32
CA PRO A 24 7.26 -16.04 17.93
C PRO A 24 8.31 -15.11 17.30
N ARG A 25 9.28 -15.71 16.61
CA ARG A 25 10.28 -14.96 15.83
C ARG A 25 9.80 -14.82 14.40
N ALA A 26 10.39 -13.87 13.66
CA ALA A 26 10.06 -13.62 12.27
C ALA A 26 10.22 -14.90 11.43
N THR A 27 9.10 -15.53 11.10
CA THR A 27 9.01 -16.56 10.06
C THR A 27 8.78 -15.92 8.69
N ILE A 28 8.26 -14.69 8.69
CA ILE A 28 8.02 -13.86 7.50
C ILE A 28 9.07 -12.75 7.50
N ASN A 29 10.02 -12.82 6.56
CA ASN A 29 11.04 -11.80 6.37
C ASN A 29 10.48 -10.62 5.57
N ALA A 30 9.67 -9.78 6.22
CA ALA A 30 9.22 -8.53 5.64
C ALA A 30 10.33 -7.48 5.74
N SER A 31 10.54 -6.71 4.68
CA SER A 31 11.46 -5.58 4.65
C SER A 31 10.71 -4.36 4.12
N THR A 32 11.11 -3.16 4.52
CA THR A 32 10.47 -1.91 4.10
C THR A 32 11.52 -0.95 3.57
N SER A 33 11.23 -0.33 2.43
CA SER A 33 12.06 0.74 1.88
C SER A 33 11.20 1.92 1.43
N PRO A 34 11.68 3.16 1.56
CA PRO A 34 11.06 4.29 0.88
C PRO A 34 11.16 4.07 -0.64
N ARG A 35 10.09 4.38 -1.37
CA ARG A 35 10.04 4.36 -2.84
C ARG A 35 9.50 5.67 -3.35
N SER A 36 9.99 6.12 -4.50
CA SER A 36 9.44 7.32 -5.13
C SER A 36 8.07 7.03 -5.74
N ILE A 37 7.17 8.02 -5.74
CA ILE A 37 5.93 7.92 -6.51
C ILE A 37 6.24 7.76 -8.00
N GLY A 38 7.35 8.30 -8.50
CA GLY A 38 7.80 8.14 -9.88
C GLY A 38 7.97 6.68 -10.32
N GLU A 39 8.45 5.80 -9.43
CA GLU A 39 8.51 4.35 -9.71
C GLU A 39 7.12 3.74 -9.94
N LEU A 40 6.14 4.18 -9.14
CA LEU A 40 4.73 3.77 -9.23
C LEU A 40 4.08 4.33 -10.52
N VAL A 41 4.37 5.57 -10.88
CA VAL A 41 3.92 6.16 -12.16
C VAL A 41 4.50 5.40 -13.34
N GLY A 42 5.80 5.12 -13.35
CA GLY A 42 6.45 4.35 -14.42
C GLY A 42 5.85 2.94 -14.58
N ARG A 43 5.45 2.30 -13.47
CA ARG A 43 4.73 1.02 -13.52
C ARG A 43 3.36 1.16 -14.20
N LEU A 44 2.60 2.21 -13.88
CA LEU A 44 1.31 2.48 -14.54
C LEU A 44 1.49 2.81 -16.03
N GLU A 45 2.51 3.58 -16.40
CA GLU A 45 2.85 3.88 -17.80
C GLU A 45 3.16 2.59 -18.59
N LEU A 46 3.98 1.71 -18.03
CA LEU A 46 4.25 0.40 -18.64
C LEU A 46 2.97 -0.44 -18.77
N PHE A 47 2.15 -0.47 -17.72
CA PHE A 47 0.91 -1.23 -17.72
C PHE A 47 -0.05 -0.75 -18.81
N THR A 48 -0.31 0.56 -18.86
CA THR A 48 -1.28 1.18 -19.77
C THR A 48 -0.81 1.21 -21.22
N SER A 49 0.49 1.33 -21.48
CA SER A 49 1.03 1.30 -22.85
C SER A 49 0.94 -0.08 -23.50
N LYS A 50 0.84 -1.16 -22.70
CA LYS A 50 0.84 -2.55 -23.18
C LYS A 50 -0.15 -3.43 -22.43
N GLU A 51 -1.35 -2.92 -22.18
CA GLU A 51 -2.29 -3.54 -21.22
C GLU A 51 -2.60 -5.01 -21.52
N ALA A 52 -2.84 -5.35 -22.78
CA ALA A 52 -3.12 -6.73 -23.17
C ALA A 52 -1.95 -7.69 -22.87
N GLU A 53 -0.72 -7.29 -23.21
CA GLU A 53 0.50 -8.06 -22.93
C GLU A 53 0.72 -8.19 -21.41
N GLN A 54 0.51 -7.11 -20.67
CA GLN A 54 0.68 -7.08 -19.22
C GLN A 54 -0.36 -7.96 -18.52
N ARG A 55 -1.60 -8.01 -19.01
CA ARG A 55 -2.62 -8.94 -18.50
C ARG A 55 -2.28 -10.40 -18.82
N GLN A 56 -1.76 -10.67 -20.03
CA GLN A 56 -1.30 -12.00 -20.41
C GLN A 56 -0.11 -12.47 -19.58
N LEU A 57 0.77 -11.54 -19.17
CA LEU A 57 1.91 -11.81 -18.30
C LEU A 57 1.46 -12.33 -16.92
N TYR A 58 0.29 -11.94 -16.42
CA TYR A 58 -0.22 -12.42 -15.13
C TYR A 58 -1.57 -13.13 -15.31
N PRO A 59 -1.60 -14.33 -15.90
CA PRO A 59 -2.85 -15.00 -16.29
C PRO A 59 -3.70 -15.45 -15.09
N TRP A 60 -3.11 -15.48 -13.90
CA TRP A 60 -3.77 -15.84 -12.64
C TRP A 60 -4.37 -14.63 -11.89
N ALA A 61 -4.04 -13.40 -12.31
CA ALA A 61 -4.50 -12.19 -11.63
C ALA A 61 -5.99 -11.95 -11.91
N SER A 62 -6.76 -11.68 -10.86
CA SER A 62 -8.20 -11.39 -10.99
C SER A 62 -8.45 -9.96 -11.48
N ARG A 63 -7.56 -9.04 -11.10
CA ARG A 63 -7.59 -7.62 -11.47
C ARG A 63 -6.21 -7.00 -11.24
N PHE A 64 -6.08 -5.74 -11.63
CA PHE A 64 -4.87 -4.94 -11.43
C PHE A 64 -5.21 -3.64 -10.71
N VAL A 65 -4.25 -3.12 -9.95
CA VAL A 65 -4.27 -1.76 -9.41
C VAL A 65 -2.88 -1.18 -9.59
N LEU A 66 -2.79 -0.07 -10.30
CA LEU A 66 -1.54 0.63 -10.60
C LEU A 66 -0.49 -0.30 -11.25
N GLY A 67 -0.94 -1.20 -12.11
CA GLY A 67 -0.10 -2.21 -12.77
C GLY A 67 0.39 -3.35 -11.86
N TYR A 68 -0.03 -3.43 -10.61
CA TYR A 68 0.21 -4.62 -9.77
C TYR A 68 -0.91 -5.65 -9.95
N PRO A 69 -0.59 -6.94 -10.09
CA PRO A 69 -1.59 -8.01 -10.10
C PRO A 69 -2.16 -8.27 -8.69
N LEU A 70 -3.47 -8.52 -8.62
CA LEU A 70 -4.16 -8.90 -7.38
C LEU A 70 -4.72 -10.33 -7.49
N PRO A 71 -4.67 -11.12 -6.39
CA PRO A 71 -5.31 -12.42 -6.33
C PRO A 71 -6.84 -12.30 -6.20
N ASP A 72 -7.55 -13.41 -6.34
CA ASP A 72 -9.02 -13.48 -6.27
C ASP A 72 -9.58 -13.32 -4.84
N TRP A 73 -8.81 -13.68 -3.82
CA TRP A 73 -9.23 -13.66 -2.41
C TRP A 73 -9.16 -12.27 -1.74
N GLN A 74 -8.66 -11.24 -2.43
CA GLN A 74 -8.67 -9.88 -1.88
C GLN A 74 -10.01 -9.18 -2.05
N ARG A 75 -10.42 -8.47 -0.99
CA ARG A 75 -11.65 -7.66 -0.95
C ARG A 75 -11.73 -6.64 -2.10
N ALA A 76 -12.93 -6.19 -2.44
CA ALA A 76 -13.13 -5.18 -3.48
C ALA A 76 -12.52 -3.80 -3.14
N LEU A 77 -12.44 -2.91 -4.14
CA LEU A 77 -12.18 -1.49 -3.94
C LEU A 77 -13.42 -0.83 -3.33
N VAL A 78 -13.27 -0.20 -2.17
CA VAL A 78 -14.40 0.35 -1.38
C VAL A 78 -14.15 1.77 -0.88
N TRP A 79 -12.96 2.34 -1.09
CA TRP A 79 -12.74 3.74 -0.75
C TRP A 79 -13.63 4.65 -1.60
N SER A 80 -14.35 5.54 -0.92
CA SER A 80 -15.11 6.62 -1.56
C SER A 80 -14.17 7.59 -2.29
N GLY A 81 -14.72 8.38 -3.22
CA GLY A 81 -13.96 9.43 -3.88
C GLY A 81 -13.32 10.42 -2.89
N GLU A 82 -14.01 10.72 -1.79
CA GLU A 82 -13.50 11.58 -0.73
C GLU A 82 -12.32 10.94 0.03
N GLN A 83 -12.39 9.65 0.35
CA GLN A 83 -11.26 8.93 0.97
C GLN A 83 -10.05 8.91 0.04
N LYS A 84 -10.27 8.67 -1.25
CA LYS A 84 -9.22 8.72 -2.27
C LYS A 84 -8.60 10.13 -2.36
N ALA A 85 -9.43 11.17 -2.44
CA ALA A 85 -8.97 12.56 -2.49
C ALA A 85 -8.12 12.92 -1.26
N ARG A 86 -8.60 12.60 -0.05
CA ARG A 86 -7.87 12.84 1.21
C ARG A 86 -6.50 12.18 1.21
N PHE A 87 -6.41 10.92 0.74
CA PHE A 87 -5.12 10.23 0.62
C PHE A 87 -4.16 10.93 -0.35
N ILE A 88 -4.63 11.36 -1.52
CA ILE A 88 -3.79 12.09 -2.48
C ILE A 88 -3.37 13.45 -1.93
N THR A 89 -4.26 14.16 -1.22
CA THR A 89 -3.90 15.39 -0.50
C THR A 89 -2.83 15.13 0.56
N SER A 90 -2.91 14.02 1.32
CA SER A 90 -1.87 13.64 2.29
C SER A 90 -0.50 13.44 1.62
N LEU A 91 -0.46 12.84 0.42
CA LEU A 91 0.78 12.74 -0.36
C LEU A 91 1.30 14.13 -0.74
N TRP A 92 0.45 15.01 -1.27
CA TRP A 92 0.83 16.39 -1.59
C TRP A 92 1.42 17.16 -0.39
N LEU A 93 0.92 16.87 0.81
CA LEU A 93 1.35 17.49 2.06
C LEU A 93 2.52 16.78 2.76
N ASP A 94 3.10 15.74 2.15
CA ASP A 94 4.19 14.93 2.73
C ASP A 94 3.85 14.34 4.11
N ILE A 95 2.57 14.03 4.33
CA ILE A 95 2.10 13.33 5.53
C ILE A 95 2.42 11.84 5.41
N ASP A 96 2.83 11.21 6.52
CA ASP A 96 3.00 9.76 6.55
C ASP A 96 1.67 9.05 6.29
N VAL A 97 1.61 8.31 5.19
CA VAL A 97 0.45 7.52 4.75
C VAL A 97 0.67 6.01 4.88
N GLY A 98 1.72 5.62 5.61
CA GLY A 98 2.14 4.25 5.81
C GLY A 98 2.74 3.61 4.56
N THR A 99 2.70 2.28 4.49
CA THR A 99 3.31 1.49 3.40
C THR A 99 2.29 0.65 2.64
N TYR A 100 2.52 0.42 1.35
CA TYR A 100 1.88 -0.70 0.63
C TYR A 100 2.77 -1.96 0.72
N LEU A 101 2.22 -3.15 0.49
CA LEU A 101 2.96 -4.41 0.62
C LEU A 101 2.90 -5.23 -0.66
N VAL A 102 4.04 -5.68 -1.18
CA VAL A 102 4.14 -6.49 -2.39
C VAL A 102 4.86 -7.82 -2.11
N ASN A 103 4.47 -8.90 -2.79
CA ASN A 103 5.27 -10.11 -2.88
C ASN A 103 6.33 -9.95 -3.99
N ASP A 104 7.54 -9.58 -3.59
CA ASP A 104 8.64 -9.19 -4.49
C ASP A 104 9.39 -10.43 -5.00
N MET A 105 8.72 -11.17 -5.89
CA MET A 105 9.19 -12.42 -6.49
C MET A 105 9.17 -12.31 -8.02
N ALA A 106 10.33 -12.17 -8.65
CA ALA A 106 10.44 -12.18 -10.11
C ALA A 106 10.70 -13.61 -10.62
N ASP A 107 9.66 -14.30 -11.09
CA ASP A 107 9.75 -15.64 -11.69
C ASP A 107 8.86 -15.68 -12.93
N TYR A 108 9.49 -15.68 -14.11
CA TYR A 108 8.83 -15.66 -15.41
C TYR A 108 9.13 -16.96 -16.14
N ILE A 109 8.09 -17.57 -16.68
CA ILE A 109 8.11 -18.90 -17.28
C ILE A 109 8.01 -18.74 -18.80
N GLU A 110 8.99 -19.32 -19.50
CA GLU A 110 9.00 -19.46 -20.95
C GLU A 110 8.64 -20.91 -21.32
N GLU A 111 7.52 -21.09 -22.02
CA GLU A 111 7.11 -22.39 -22.55
C GLU A 111 7.06 -22.33 -24.08
N PRO A 112 7.53 -23.39 -24.80
CA PRO A 112 7.45 -23.42 -26.25
C PRO A 112 6.03 -23.20 -26.77
N GLY A 113 5.86 -22.21 -27.64
CA GLY A 113 4.57 -21.88 -28.25
C GLY A 113 3.59 -21.11 -27.35
N LYS A 114 4.01 -20.66 -26.15
CA LYS A 114 3.21 -19.80 -25.28
C LYS A 114 3.89 -18.44 -25.07
N PRO A 115 3.12 -17.35 -24.85
CA PRO A 115 3.70 -16.09 -24.41
C PRO A 115 4.36 -16.26 -23.03
N LEU A 116 5.37 -15.43 -22.75
CA LEU A 116 5.98 -15.32 -21.41
C LEU A 116 4.90 -15.03 -20.37
N PHE A 117 4.89 -15.78 -19.27
CA PHE A 117 3.97 -15.53 -18.16
C PHE A 117 4.66 -15.65 -16.81
N ALA A 118 4.22 -14.83 -15.86
CA ALA A 118 4.70 -14.81 -14.49
C ALA A 118 4.08 -15.97 -13.70
N ARG A 119 4.91 -16.63 -12.90
CA ARG A 119 4.45 -17.64 -11.94
C ARG A 119 3.39 -17.06 -11.00
N LYS A 120 2.44 -17.90 -10.56
CA LYS A 120 1.43 -17.49 -9.57
C LYS A 120 2.11 -16.87 -8.35
N PHE A 121 1.64 -15.69 -7.97
CA PHE A 121 2.13 -14.84 -6.88
C PHE A 121 3.35 -13.96 -7.16
N THR A 122 3.88 -13.93 -8.38
CA THR A 122 4.85 -12.90 -8.77
C THR A 122 4.23 -11.51 -8.70
N ASP A 123 4.96 -10.55 -8.11
CA ASP A 123 4.57 -9.14 -7.99
C ASP A 123 3.21 -8.86 -7.31
N VAL A 124 2.67 -9.80 -6.54
CA VAL A 124 1.32 -9.61 -5.95
C VAL A 124 1.30 -8.41 -5.02
N LEU A 125 0.37 -7.50 -5.24
CA LEU A 125 0.01 -6.51 -4.24
C LEU A 125 -0.76 -7.20 -3.12
N LEU A 126 -0.21 -7.24 -1.91
CA LEU A 126 -0.84 -7.85 -0.73
C LEU A 126 -1.59 -6.81 0.11
N ASP A 127 -1.07 -5.61 0.30
CA ASP A 127 -1.74 -4.54 1.06
C ASP A 127 -1.57 -3.20 0.36
N GLY A 128 -2.49 -2.27 0.59
CA GLY A 128 -2.46 -0.93 -0.01
C GLY A 128 -3.30 -0.77 -1.27
N GLN A 129 -4.11 -1.77 -1.67
CA GLN A 129 -4.95 -1.69 -2.88
C GLN A 129 -5.82 -0.43 -2.97
N GLN A 130 -6.35 0.06 -1.84
CA GLN A 130 -7.19 1.27 -1.86
C GLN A 130 -6.36 2.52 -2.10
N ARG A 131 -5.19 2.62 -1.47
CA ARG A 131 -4.21 3.71 -1.63
C ARG A 131 -3.67 3.76 -3.06
N LEU A 132 -3.24 2.62 -3.59
CA LEU A 132 -2.77 2.56 -4.98
C LEU A 132 -3.91 2.82 -5.98
N SER A 133 -5.15 2.44 -5.69
CA SER A 133 -6.29 2.79 -6.57
C SER A 133 -6.62 4.28 -6.56
N ALA A 134 -6.43 4.96 -5.42
CA ALA A 134 -6.57 6.41 -5.35
C ALA A 134 -5.51 7.10 -6.22
N LEU A 135 -4.27 6.61 -6.16
CA LEU A 135 -3.16 7.12 -6.96
C LEU A 135 -3.40 6.86 -8.45
N GLU A 136 -3.85 5.66 -8.82
CA GLU A 136 -4.22 5.31 -10.20
C GLU A 136 -5.34 6.22 -10.73
N ASP A 137 -6.42 6.41 -9.96
CA ASP A 137 -7.53 7.29 -10.36
C ASP A 137 -7.09 8.74 -10.53
N TYR A 138 -6.19 9.23 -9.68
CA TYR A 138 -5.64 10.58 -9.82
C TYR A 138 -4.82 10.73 -11.10
N LEU A 139 -3.87 9.81 -11.34
CA LEU A 139 -2.99 9.82 -12.52
C LEU A 139 -3.75 9.66 -13.84
N LEU A 140 -4.88 8.95 -13.82
CA LEU A 140 -5.76 8.74 -14.98
C LEU A 140 -6.88 9.78 -15.10
N ASN A 141 -6.78 10.92 -14.39
CA ASN A 141 -7.76 12.01 -14.42
C ASN A 141 -9.20 11.61 -13.99
N LYS A 142 -9.37 10.51 -13.26
CA LYS A 142 -10.65 10.05 -12.70
C LYS A 142 -10.97 10.68 -11.35
N LEU A 143 -9.97 11.27 -10.71
CA LEU A 143 -10.07 11.96 -9.42
C LEU A 143 -9.47 13.36 -9.56
N ALA A 144 -10.16 14.37 -9.06
CA ALA A 144 -9.62 15.72 -8.86
C ALA A 144 -9.35 15.93 -7.37
N VAL A 145 -8.29 16.67 -7.04
CA VAL A 145 -7.95 17.09 -5.68
C VAL A 145 -7.85 18.61 -5.60
N PRO A 146 -8.18 19.24 -4.46
CA PRO A 146 -8.06 20.69 -4.33
C PRO A 146 -6.62 21.15 -4.50
N ASP A 147 -6.41 22.20 -5.29
CA ASP A 147 -5.16 22.94 -5.37
C ASP A 147 -4.95 23.85 -4.14
N VAL A 148 -3.90 24.68 -4.15
CA VAL A 148 -3.60 25.62 -3.06
C VAL A 148 -4.71 26.67 -2.82
N ASN A 149 -5.56 26.92 -3.82
CA ASN A 149 -6.70 27.83 -3.74
C ASN A 149 -8.02 27.10 -3.46
N GLY A 150 -7.98 25.78 -3.20
CA GLY A 150 -9.14 24.94 -2.98
C GLY A 150 -9.91 24.57 -4.25
N GLN A 151 -9.39 24.88 -5.44
CA GLN A 151 -10.03 24.55 -6.71
C GLN A 151 -9.77 23.09 -7.09
N PRO A 152 -10.77 22.32 -7.56
CA PRO A 152 -10.54 20.96 -8.04
C PRO A 152 -9.54 20.93 -9.20
N CYS A 153 -8.48 20.15 -9.06
CA CYS A 153 -7.40 20.02 -10.04
C CYS A 153 -7.14 18.54 -10.36
N ARG A 154 -7.18 18.18 -11.64
CA ARG A 154 -6.83 16.87 -12.19
C ARG A 154 -5.35 16.82 -12.53
N TRP A 155 -4.82 15.59 -12.64
CA TRP A 155 -3.42 15.37 -13.01
C TRP A 155 -3.04 16.04 -14.34
N GLU A 156 -3.94 16.03 -15.34
CA GLU A 156 -3.71 16.65 -16.65
C GLU A 156 -3.53 18.16 -16.61
N GLU A 157 -4.12 18.82 -15.61
CA GLU A 157 -4.08 20.28 -15.43
C GLU A 157 -2.76 20.73 -14.78
N LEU A 158 -2.00 19.80 -14.18
CA LEU A 158 -0.71 20.11 -13.58
C LEU A 158 0.35 20.43 -14.63
N GLY A 159 1.13 21.48 -14.34
CA GLY A 159 2.35 21.79 -15.06
C GLY A 159 3.48 20.78 -14.81
N LYS A 160 4.51 20.82 -15.65
CA LYS A 160 5.68 19.94 -15.58
C LYS A 160 6.38 19.97 -14.20
N VAL A 161 6.46 21.15 -13.58
CA VAL A 161 7.12 21.33 -12.27
C VAL A 161 6.38 20.55 -11.19
N GLU A 162 5.06 20.75 -11.08
CA GLU A 162 4.22 20.08 -10.09
C GLU A 162 4.23 18.56 -10.26
N ARG A 163 4.16 18.07 -11.50
CA ARG A 163 4.26 16.62 -11.76
C ARG A 163 5.59 16.04 -11.29
N ARG A 164 6.70 16.75 -11.55
CA ARG A 164 8.03 16.33 -11.09
C ARG A 164 8.13 16.33 -9.56
N LEU A 165 7.59 17.36 -8.91
CA LEU A 165 7.52 17.42 -7.45
C LEU A 165 6.73 16.23 -6.91
N PHE A 166 5.55 15.95 -7.47
CA PHE A 166 4.73 14.83 -7.04
C PHE A 166 5.43 13.48 -7.22
N CYS A 167 6.05 13.23 -8.38
CA CYS A 167 6.79 11.99 -8.64
C CYS A 167 8.00 11.81 -7.71
N ASN A 168 8.60 12.88 -7.19
CA ASN A 168 9.73 12.82 -6.26
C ASN A 168 9.32 12.54 -4.81
N LYS A 169 8.02 12.62 -4.48
CA LYS A 169 7.53 12.28 -3.15
C LYS A 169 7.69 10.80 -2.86
N THR A 170 7.76 10.47 -1.57
CA THR A 170 7.99 9.10 -1.11
C THR A 170 6.69 8.43 -0.68
N PHE A 171 6.48 7.19 -1.12
CA PHE A 171 5.47 6.29 -0.58
C PHE A 171 6.13 4.95 -0.22
N GLY A 172 6.13 4.59 1.06
CA GLY A 172 6.87 3.42 1.53
C GLY A 172 6.35 2.11 0.95
N CYS A 173 7.27 1.22 0.58
CA CYS A 173 6.98 -0.12 0.08
C CYS A 173 7.53 -1.14 1.06
N SER A 174 6.66 -1.96 1.61
CA SER A 174 7.03 -3.20 2.28
C SER A 174 7.04 -4.34 1.27
N PHE A 175 7.93 -5.31 1.44
CA PHE A 175 8.00 -6.48 0.59
C PHE A 175 8.24 -7.75 1.38
N VAL A 176 7.63 -8.83 0.89
CA VAL A 176 7.81 -10.21 1.36
C VAL A 176 8.14 -11.10 0.16
N ARG A 177 8.58 -12.32 0.44
CA ARG A 177 8.96 -13.30 -0.59
C ARG A 177 8.43 -14.67 -0.20
N SER A 178 7.36 -15.10 -0.86
CA SER A 178 6.77 -16.43 -0.65
C SER A 178 6.06 -16.95 -1.90
N TRP A 179 6.13 -18.27 -2.10
CA TRP A 179 5.29 -19.01 -3.05
C TRP A 179 4.09 -19.68 -2.39
N ASP A 180 4.05 -19.73 -1.06
CA ASP A 180 2.97 -20.38 -0.31
C ASP A 180 1.78 -19.42 -0.13
N GLU A 181 0.65 -19.78 -0.75
CA GLU A 181 -0.60 -19.03 -0.68
C GLU A 181 -1.10 -18.88 0.77
N ALA A 182 -0.93 -19.89 1.61
CA ALA A 182 -1.38 -19.84 3.00
C ALA A 182 -0.62 -18.76 3.78
N THR A 183 0.71 -18.72 3.62
CA THR A 183 1.56 -17.65 4.16
C THR A 183 1.15 -16.27 3.64
N LEU A 184 0.89 -16.12 2.33
CA LEU A 184 0.49 -14.83 1.74
C LEU A 184 -0.86 -14.33 2.27
N ARG A 185 -1.83 -15.24 2.44
CA ARG A 185 -3.13 -14.93 3.06
C ARG A 185 -2.98 -14.53 4.51
N GLN A 186 -2.16 -15.25 5.29
CA GLN A 186 -1.88 -14.89 6.68
C GLN A 186 -1.27 -13.48 6.79
N ILE A 187 -0.34 -13.14 5.91
CA ILE A 187 0.26 -11.80 5.84
C ILE A 187 -0.80 -10.73 5.53
N TYR A 188 -1.65 -10.99 4.55
CA TYR A 188 -2.77 -10.12 4.20
C TYR A 188 -3.70 -9.88 5.40
N ASP A 189 -4.06 -10.94 6.11
CA ASP A 189 -4.98 -10.84 7.25
C ASP A 189 -4.37 -10.03 8.40
N LEU A 190 -3.10 -10.30 8.74
CA LEU A 190 -2.37 -9.57 9.78
C LEU A 190 -2.29 -8.06 9.48
N ARG A 191 -2.17 -7.68 8.20
CA ARG A 191 -2.14 -6.28 7.78
C ARG A 191 -3.52 -5.64 7.72
N SER A 192 -4.54 -6.38 7.29
CA SER A 192 -5.87 -5.83 6.99
C SER A 192 -6.81 -5.77 8.19
N PHE A 193 -6.60 -6.62 9.21
CA PHE A 193 -7.51 -6.77 10.36
C PHE A 193 -6.85 -6.44 11.71
N GLY A 194 -5.64 -5.88 11.72
CA GLY A 194 -4.89 -5.61 12.95
C GLY A 194 -5.40 -4.41 13.78
N GLY A 195 -6.30 -3.59 13.24
CA GLY A 195 -6.80 -2.38 13.92
C GLY A 195 -8.32 -2.23 13.80
N THR A 196 -8.93 -1.58 14.80
CA THR A 196 -10.33 -1.18 14.76
C THR A 196 -10.44 0.18 14.06
N PRO A 197 -11.33 0.35 13.07
CA PRO A 197 -11.57 1.65 12.46
C PRO A 197 -12.02 2.68 13.50
N HIS A 198 -11.51 3.90 13.40
CA HIS A 198 -11.98 5.03 14.20
C HIS A 198 -13.43 5.40 13.85
N LEU A 199 -14.17 5.86 14.86
CA LEU A 199 -15.50 6.44 14.68
C LEU A 199 -15.38 7.90 14.24
N GLU A 200 -16.40 8.42 13.55
CA GLU A 200 -16.40 9.84 13.14
C GLU A 200 -16.33 10.79 14.35
N SER A 201 -16.93 10.40 15.48
CA SER A 201 -16.88 11.12 16.75
C SER A 201 -15.48 11.19 17.37
N GLU A 202 -14.52 10.39 16.91
CA GLU A 202 -13.14 10.36 17.39
C GLU A 202 -12.20 11.24 16.56
N ARG A 203 -12.72 11.97 15.55
CA ARG A 203 -11.93 12.87 14.71
C ARG A 203 -11.34 14.02 15.54
N ALA A 204 -10.02 14.23 15.41
CA ALA A 204 -9.29 15.24 16.18
C ALA A 204 -9.50 16.69 15.69
N SER A 205 -9.79 16.89 14.40
CA SER A 205 -10.23 18.19 13.90
C SER A 205 -11.66 18.42 14.39
N ALA A 206 -11.87 19.47 15.18
CA ALA A 206 -13.17 19.79 15.79
C ALA A 206 -14.34 19.58 14.80
N SER A 207 -15.38 18.88 15.25
CA SER A 207 -16.67 18.89 14.54
C SER A 207 -17.10 20.36 14.44
N PRO A 208 -17.51 20.85 13.26
CA PRO A 208 -17.96 22.23 13.15
C PRO A 208 -19.14 22.42 14.08
N GLU A 209 -18.92 23.15 15.18
CA GLU A 209 -19.99 23.71 15.98
C GLU A 209 -20.87 24.52 15.02
N HIS A 210 -22.15 24.16 14.96
CA HIS A 210 -23.14 24.96 14.27
C HIS A 210 -23.26 26.30 15.00
N GLU A 211 -22.58 27.33 14.50
CA GLU A 211 -22.97 28.72 14.75
C GLU A 211 -23.97 29.14 13.67
N VAL A 212 -25.27 29.01 13.99
CA VAL A 212 -26.32 29.98 13.62
C VAL A 212 -27.33 30.07 14.76
#